data_AF-A0A6I7X7E8-F1
#
_entry.id   AF-A0A6I7X7E8-F1
#
_cell.length_a   1.000
_cell.length_b   1.000
_cell.length_c   1.000
_cell.angle_alpha   90.00
_cell.angle_beta   90.00
_cell.angle_gamma   90.00
#
_symmetry.space_group_name_H-M   'P 1'
#
loop_
_entity.id
_entity.type
_entity.pdbx_description
1 polymer ?
#
loop_
_entity_poly.entity_id
_entity_poly.type
_entity_poly.pdbx_seq_one_letter_code
_entity_poly.pdbx_strand_id
1 'polypeptide(L)'
;MRRNRTSRQATRRCMYTGESYHQALGAQQDAHATIPAATGHQQFLEARMFEAVVDSGRDFYEHPFGVRRVLPQPATTTLQLETAERAVHLLRYALPSYSEEYGHNGLRGAWIRRRTHQGIEIASAHGQASVWLTGLSSSDWNRAERTIAEEQADEGLQSLWQGLPSEHTTGEDHQVTGEAARARRWDNYLNRGAWCASSLLRRIAIFHTVTTADVVTGIRALPGIIGYEGLGPVRWAFEIDQRPGLPDSQHALIQALTDPGFGLPIQEVPFGIPFFDNSARHTRIGDNAATALIELRSSEITYPTLQGRPPWGEPIRCAELGLAIRRRVERNLASPPYRASS
;
A
#
# COMPACT_ATOMS: atom_id res chain seq x y z
N MET A 1 -14.28 33.76 -4.13
CA MET A 1 -13.18 33.15 -3.35
C MET A 1 -13.47 31.72 -2.86
N ARG A 2 -14.64 31.40 -2.28
CA ARG A 2 -14.95 30.05 -1.71
C ARG A 2 -14.88 28.89 -2.74
N ARG A 3 -15.43 29.07 -3.95
CA ARG A 3 -15.36 28.07 -5.04
C ARG A 3 -13.92 27.68 -5.45
N ASN A 4 -12.99 28.64 -5.46
CA ASN A 4 -11.59 28.38 -5.81
C ASN A 4 -10.86 27.56 -4.73
N ARG A 5 -11.24 27.70 -3.45
CA ARG A 5 -10.65 26.92 -2.35
C ARG A 5 -11.11 25.47 -2.37
N THR A 6 -12.41 25.23 -2.54
CA THR A 6 -13.01 23.90 -2.67
C THR A 6 -12.40 23.15 -3.85
N SER A 7 -12.37 23.77 -5.03
CA SER A 7 -11.75 23.17 -6.21
C SER A 7 -10.28 22.77 -5.98
N ARG A 8 -9.46 23.66 -5.40
CA ARG A 8 -8.05 23.37 -5.07
C ARG A 8 -7.89 22.20 -4.09
N GLN A 9 -8.72 22.14 -3.05
CA GLN A 9 -8.67 21.07 -2.07
C GLN A 9 -9.13 19.74 -2.68
N ALA A 10 -10.14 19.73 -3.54
CA ALA A 10 -10.56 18.53 -4.27
C ALA A 10 -9.46 18.04 -5.22
N THR A 11 -8.82 18.92 -5.98
CA THR A 11 -7.66 18.56 -6.83
C THR A 11 -6.51 18.00 -5.99
N ARG A 12 -6.19 18.61 -4.85
CA ARG A 12 -5.20 18.05 -3.91
C ARG A 12 -5.63 16.67 -3.46
N ARG A 13 -6.87 16.48 -2.97
CA ARG A 13 -7.35 15.15 -2.56
C ARG A 13 -7.18 14.10 -3.67
N CYS A 14 -7.51 14.44 -4.92
CA CYS A 14 -7.32 13.53 -6.07
C CYS A 14 -5.87 13.08 -6.21
N MET A 15 -4.89 13.98 -6.01
CA MET A 15 -3.46 13.63 -6.05
C MET A 15 -3.12 12.58 -4.98
N TYR A 16 -3.62 12.70 -3.75
CA TYR A 16 -3.24 11.75 -2.70
C TYR A 16 -4.01 10.42 -2.78
N THR A 17 -5.22 10.44 -3.33
CA THR A 17 -6.15 9.30 -3.24
C THR A 17 -6.39 8.60 -4.58
N GLY A 18 -6.09 9.24 -5.71
CA GLY A 18 -6.48 8.75 -7.05
C GLY A 18 -7.99 8.89 -7.32
N GLU A 19 -8.74 9.57 -6.45
CA GLU A 19 -10.16 9.86 -6.65
C GLU A 19 -10.40 10.67 -7.93
N SER A 20 -11.59 10.50 -8.53
CA SER A 20 -12.05 11.46 -9.54
C SER A 20 -12.38 12.79 -8.88
N TYR A 21 -12.29 13.89 -9.65
CA TYR A 21 -12.60 15.23 -9.15
C TYR A 21 -14.02 15.33 -8.57
N HIS A 22 -15.01 14.65 -9.15
CA HIS A 22 -16.37 14.63 -8.62
C HIS A 22 -16.50 13.90 -7.27
N GLN A 23 -15.79 12.79 -7.10
CA GLN A 23 -15.75 12.08 -5.82
C GLN A 23 -15.07 12.93 -4.74
N ALA A 24 -13.92 13.52 -5.08
CA ALA A 24 -13.19 14.38 -4.18
C ALA A 24 -14.01 15.62 -3.77
N LEU A 25 -14.78 16.20 -4.70
CA LEU A 25 -15.73 17.28 -4.41
C LEU A 25 -16.86 16.85 -3.48
N GLY A 26 -17.45 15.67 -3.72
CA GLY A 26 -18.50 15.11 -2.87
C GLY A 26 -18.03 14.94 -1.43
N ALA A 27 -16.85 14.36 -1.23
CA ALA A 27 -16.25 14.20 0.09
C ALA A 27 -16.06 15.53 0.86
N GLN A 28 -15.87 16.65 0.16
CA GLN A 28 -15.75 17.96 0.81
C GLN A 28 -17.09 18.50 1.32
N GLN A 29 -18.19 18.14 0.65
CA GLN A 29 -19.54 18.51 1.06
C GLN A 29 -19.92 17.77 2.34
N ASP A 30 -19.44 16.53 2.50
CA ASP A 30 -19.57 15.72 3.71
C ASP A 30 -18.59 16.12 4.83
N ALA A 31 -18.08 17.36 4.80
CA ALA A 31 -17.12 17.92 5.75
C ALA A 31 -15.73 17.23 5.80
N HIS A 32 -15.40 16.33 4.87
CA HIS A 32 -14.08 15.69 4.76
C HIS A 32 -13.19 16.40 3.74
N ALA A 33 -12.89 17.68 4.00
CA ALA A 33 -12.04 18.49 3.12
C ALA A 33 -10.59 17.97 3.02
N THR A 34 -10.14 17.22 4.02
CA THR A 34 -8.85 16.52 4.08
C THR A 34 -9.05 15.00 4.05
N ILE A 35 -7.96 14.25 3.94
CA ILE A 35 -8.01 12.79 4.07
C ILE A 35 -8.20 12.46 5.56
N PRO A 36 -9.31 11.82 5.96
CA PRO A 36 -9.53 11.50 7.36
C PRO A 36 -8.42 10.56 7.87
N ALA A 37 -8.06 10.68 9.15
CA ALA A 37 -7.20 9.70 9.81
C ALA A 37 -8.06 8.52 10.30
N ALA A 38 -7.51 7.30 10.25
CA ALA A 38 -8.08 6.17 10.96
C ALA A 38 -7.71 6.25 12.46
N THR A 39 -8.50 5.63 13.32
CA THR A 39 -8.15 5.49 14.75
C THR A 39 -8.43 4.06 15.23
N GLY A 40 -7.86 3.68 16.37
CA GLY A 40 -8.11 2.39 17.03
C GLY A 40 -7.89 1.18 16.11
N HIS A 41 -8.85 0.24 16.13
CA HIS A 41 -8.78 -0.99 15.33
C HIS A 41 -8.75 -0.73 13.82
N GLN A 42 -9.36 0.35 13.32
CA GLN A 42 -9.30 0.67 11.90
C GLN A 42 -7.90 1.07 11.47
N GLN A 43 -7.20 1.87 12.29
CA GLN A 43 -5.81 2.25 12.03
C GLN A 43 -4.91 1.02 11.98
N PHE A 44 -5.10 0.08 12.92
CA PHE A 44 -4.31 -1.14 12.95
C PHE A 44 -4.60 -2.06 11.76
N LEU A 45 -5.88 -2.27 11.40
CA LEU A 45 -6.24 -3.05 10.23
C LEU A 45 -5.67 -2.45 8.94
N GLU A 46 -5.74 -1.13 8.78
CA GLU A 46 -5.16 -0.45 7.63
C GLU A 46 -3.64 -0.54 7.59
N ALA A 47 -2.96 -0.48 8.73
CA ALA A 47 -1.51 -0.66 8.80
C ALA A 47 -1.09 -2.08 8.35
N ARG A 48 -1.84 -3.10 8.78
CA ARG A 48 -1.66 -4.49 8.35
C ARG A 48 -2.00 -4.68 6.87
N MET A 49 -3.06 -4.04 6.38
CA MET A 49 -3.41 -4.06 4.97
C MET A 49 -2.34 -3.37 4.11
N PHE A 50 -1.76 -2.27 4.60
CA PHE A 50 -0.64 -1.60 3.92
C PHE A 50 0.57 -2.52 3.77
N GLU A 51 0.92 -3.26 4.84
CA GLU A 51 1.96 -4.29 4.80
C GLU A 51 1.66 -5.32 3.70
N ALA A 52 0.44 -5.87 3.69
CA ALA A 52 0.03 -6.84 2.66
C ALA A 52 0.12 -6.25 1.24
N VAL A 53 -0.28 -4.99 1.04
CA VAL A 53 -0.21 -4.29 -0.25
C VAL A 53 1.24 -4.13 -0.71
N VAL A 54 2.14 -3.71 0.17
CA VAL A 54 3.55 -3.50 -0.15
C VAL A 54 4.26 -4.84 -0.42
N ASP A 55 4.10 -5.83 0.46
CA ASP A 55 4.80 -7.12 0.34
C ASP A 55 4.37 -7.91 -0.90
N SER A 56 3.10 -7.80 -1.30
CA SER A 56 2.56 -8.43 -2.51
C SER A 56 2.79 -7.61 -3.80
N GLY A 57 3.28 -6.38 -3.69
CA GLY A 57 3.35 -5.40 -4.79
C GLY A 57 4.67 -5.40 -5.56
N ARG A 58 5.24 -6.57 -5.85
CA ARG A 58 6.57 -6.69 -6.50
C ARG A 58 6.54 -6.73 -8.03
N ASP A 59 5.35 -6.85 -8.62
CA ASP A 59 5.16 -6.87 -10.07
C ASP A 59 4.98 -5.48 -10.68
N PHE A 60 5.00 -5.42 -12.01
CA PHE A 60 4.65 -4.22 -12.76
C PHE A 60 3.12 -4.03 -12.81
N TYR A 61 2.68 -2.81 -12.54
CA TYR A 61 1.27 -2.39 -12.60
C TYR A 61 1.14 -1.00 -13.26
N GLU A 62 -0.02 -0.67 -13.82
CA GLU A 62 -0.24 0.69 -14.37
C GLU A 62 -0.18 1.72 -13.25
N HIS A 63 -0.57 1.37 -12.02
CA HIS A 63 -0.41 2.18 -10.83
C HIS A 63 0.36 1.33 -9.80
N PRO A 64 1.44 1.88 -9.18
CA PRO A 64 2.18 1.29 -8.08
C PRO A 64 1.33 0.48 -7.11
N PHE A 65 1.86 -0.68 -6.71
CA PHE A 65 1.19 -1.63 -5.85
C PHE A 65 -0.15 -2.14 -6.40
N GLY A 66 -0.45 -1.95 -7.69
CA GLY A 66 -1.70 -2.35 -8.34
C GLY A 66 -2.95 -1.68 -7.75
N VAL A 67 -2.78 -0.52 -7.11
CA VAL A 67 -3.89 0.25 -6.50
C VAL A 67 -4.12 1.51 -7.31
N ARG A 68 -5.23 1.52 -8.05
CA ARG A 68 -5.64 2.63 -8.89
C ARG A 68 -6.07 3.86 -8.07
N ARG A 69 -6.82 3.63 -6.99
CA ARG A 69 -7.27 4.68 -6.07
C ARG A 69 -7.70 4.13 -4.73
N VAL A 70 -7.84 5.02 -3.77
CA VAL A 70 -8.28 4.76 -2.42
C VAL A 70 -9.40 5.72 -2.05
N LEU A 71 -10.48 5.22 -1.46
CA LEU A 71 -11.56 6.03 -0.91
C LEU A 71 -11.49 5.96 0.62
N PRO A 72 -10.77 6.88 1.28
CA PRO A 72 -10.63 6.85 2.72
C PRO A 72 -11.90 7.41 3.39
N GLN A 73 -12.44 6.66 4.35
CA GLN A 73 -13.52 7.08 5.24
C GLN A 73 -13.06 6.96 6.71
N PRO A 74 -13.72 7.60 7.68
CA PRO A 74 -13.31 7.49 9.08
C PRO A 74 -13.30 6.05 9.61
N ALA A 75 -14.32 5.24 9.28
CA ALA A 75 -14.52 3.90 9.83
C ALA A 75 -14.14 2.75 8.88
N THR A 76 -13.80 3.05 7.62
CA THR A 76 -13.42 2.05 6.60
C THR A 76 -12.57 2.71 5.53
N THR A 77 -11.88 1.91 4.72
CA THR A 77 -11.18 2.39 3.53
C THR A 77 -11.47 1.47 2.36
N THR A 78 -11.69 2.02 1.17
CA THR A 78 -11.86 1.22 -0.05
C THR A 78 -10.62 1.33 -0.92
N LEU A 79 -10.04 0.20 -1.32
CA LEU A 79 -8.96 0.10 -2.29
C LEU A 79 -9.56 -0.36 -3.63
N GLN A 80 -9.31 0.39 -4.70
CA GLN A 80 -9.64 -0.05 -6.05
C GLN A 80 -8.43 -0.70 -6.69
N LEU A 81 -8.51 -2.01 -6.93
CA LEU A 81 -7.46 -2.79 -7.58
C LEU A 81 -7.58 -2.72 -9.10
N GLU A 82 -6.46 -2.94 -9.79
CA GLU A 82 -6.40 -2.89 -11.26
C GLU A 82 -6.79 -4.20 -11.94
N THR A 83 -6.33 -5.32 -11.40
CA THR A 83 -6.38 -6.61 -12.10
C THR A 83 -6.78 -7.75 -11.16
N ALA A 84 -7.26 -8.85 -11.76
CA ALA A 84 -7.56 -10.07 -11.03
C ALA A 84 -6.31 -10.71 -10.43
N GLU A 85 -5.17 -10.66 -11.13
CA GLU A 85 -3.89 -11.16 -10.60
C GLU A 85 -3.45 -10.37 -9.39
N ARG A 86 -3.66 -9.05 -9.40
CA ARG A 86 -3.39 -8.21 -8.23
C ARG A 86 -4.23 -8.63 -7.04
N ALA A 87 -5.52 -8.92 -7.26
CA ALA A 87 -6.40 -9.41 -6.20
C ALA A 87 -5.89 -10.74 -5.62
N VAL A 88 -5.51 -11.71 -6.45
CA VAL A 88 -4.91 -12.97 -5.99
C VAL A 88 -3.68 -12.67 -5.12
N HIS A 89 -2.71 -11.93 -5.65
CA HIS A 89 -1.48 -11.62 -4.91
C HIS A 89 -1.77 -10.91 -3.58
N LEU A 90 -2.68 -9.93 -3.55
CA LEU A 90 -3.03 -9.25 -2.30
C LEU A 90 -3.72 -10.20 -1.31
N LEU A 91 -4.67 -11.02 -1.77
CA LEU A 91 -5.42 -11.94 -0.92
C LEU A 91 -4.52 -13.03 -0.31
N ARG A 92 -3.47 -13.47 -0.99
CA ARG A 92 -2.47 -14.39 -0.43
C ARG A 92 -1.82 -13.85 0.86
N TYR A 93 -1.55 -12.53 0.90
CA TYR A 93 -0.94 -11.87 2.06
C TYR A 93 -1.98 -11.31 3.04
N ALA A 94 -3.21 -11.06 2.57
CA ALA A 94 -4.26 -10.46 3.38
C ALA A 94 -5.07 -11.50 4.16
N LEU A 95 -5.41 -12.64 3.54
CA LEU A 95 -6.34 -13.60 4.11
C LEU A 95 -5.62 -14.63 4.99
N PRO A 96 -6.05 -14.85 6.24
CA PRO A 96 -5.34 -15.73 7.15
C PRO A 96 -5.47 -17.20 6.79
N SER A 97 -4.36 -17.92 6.91
CA SER A 97 -4.31 -19.39 6.85
C SER A 97 -3.38 -19.94 7.91
N TYR A 98 -3.43 -21.26 8.12
CA TYR A 98 -2.64 -21.92 9.15
C TYR A 98 -2.11 -23.28 8.69
N SER A 99 -0.90 -23.64 9.11
CA SER A 99 -0.45 -25.02 9.17
C SER A 99 0.38 -25.27 10.42
N GLU A 100 0.52 -26.54 10.81
CA GLU A 100 1.38 -26.91 11.94
C GLU A 100 2.86 -26.61 11.67
N GLU A 101 3.30 -26.71 10.41
CA GLU A 101 4.69 -26.50 10.00
C GLU A 101 5.08 -25.02 9.93
N TYR A 102 4.20 -24.18 9.35
CA TYR A 102 4.50 -22.77 9.05
C TYR A 102 3.75 -21.77 9.92
N GLY A 103 2.90 -22.26 10.82
CA GLY A 103 2.08 -21.44 11.70
C GLY A 103 1.08 -20.57 10.95
N HIS A 104 0.91 -19.32 11.40
CA HIS A 104 -0.14 -18.44 10.88
C HIS A 104 0.41 -17.53 9.77
N ASN A 105 -0.22 -17.62 8.61
CA ASN A 105 -0.01 -16.72 7.48
C ASN A 105 -1.13 -15.68 7.40
N GLY A 106 -0.86 -14.58 6.69
CA GLY A 106 -1.83 -13.52 6.43
C GLY A 106 -2.16 -12.59 7.61
N LEU A 107 -3.29 -11.88 7.51
CA LEU A 107 -3.74 -10.97 8.58
C LEU A 107 -4.56 -11.73 9.62
N ARG A 108 -4.00 -11.91 10.81
CA ARG A 108 -4.69 -12.55 11.94
C ARG A 108 -5.98 -11.81 12.27
N GLY A 109 -7.03 -12.59 12.54
CA GLY A 109 -8.36 -12.06 12.80
C GLY A 109 -9.02 -11.37 11.60
N ALA A 110 -8.48 -11.45 10.38
CA ALA A 110 -9.14 -10.93 9.19
C ALA A 110 -10.02 -12.00 8.54
N TRP A 111 -11.15 -11.58 7.96
CA TRP A 111 -12.04 -12.50 7.25
C TRP A 111 -12.88 -11.75 6.22
N ILE A 112 -13.45 -12.47 5.25
CA ILE A 112 -14.34 -11.87 4.25
C ILE A 112 -15.75 -11.78 4.85
N ARG A 113 -16.12 -10.59 5.31
CA ARG A 113 -17.41 -10.32 5.95
C ARG A 113 -18.55 -10.20 4.95
N ARG A 114 -18.31 -9.58 3.80
CA ARG A 114 -19.32 -9.34 2.76
C ARG A 114 -18.73 -9.51 1.38
N ARG A 115 -19.57 -10.00 0.46
CA ARG A 115 -19.33 -10.09 -0.97
C ARG A 115 -20.42 -9.33 -1.68
N THR A 116 -20.05 -8.50 -2.64
CA THR A 116 -20.99 -7.74 -3.46
C THR A 116 -20.58 -7.89 -4.91
N HIS A 117 -21.44 -7.42 -5.82
CA HIS A 117 -21.10 -7.40 -7.23
C HIS A 117 -19.88 -6.51 -7.56
N GLN A 118 -19.52 -5.56 -6.67
CA GLN A 118 -18.46 -4.57 -6.89
C GLN A 118 -17.16 -4.86 -6.13
N GLY A 119 -17.17 -5.84 -5.23
CA GLY A 119 -16.05 -6.05 -4.32
C GLY A 119 -16.35 -6.90 -3.10
N ILE A 120 -15.29 -7.11 -2.33
CA ILE A 120 -15.30 -7.87 -1.08
C ILE A 120 -14.88 -6.97 0.08
N GLU A 121 -15.45 -7.26 1.25
CA GLU A 121 -15.12 -6.59 2.50
C GLU A 121 -14.28 -7.50 3.39
N ILE A 122 -13.06 -7.06 3.68
CA ILE A 122 -12.19 -7.68 4.67
C ILE A 122 -12.41 -6.97 6.00
N ALA A 123 -12.89 -7.69 7.01
CA ALA A 123 -13.15 -7.14 8.34
C ALA A 123 -12.23 -7.76 9.39
N SER A 124 -11.99 -7.01 10.47
CA SER A 124 -11.37 -7.55 11.68
C SER A 124 -12.39 -8.32 12.53
N ALA A 125 -11.95 -9.39 13.19
CA ALA A 125 -12.74 -10.19 14.12
C ALA A 125 -13.17 -9.39 15.36
N HIS A 126 -12.40 -8.38 15.78
CA HIS A 126 -12.60 -7.66 17.04
C HIS A 126 -13.17 -6.25 16.87
N GLY A 127 -14.05 -6.02 15.90
CA GLY A 127 -14.78 -4.76 15.82
C GLY A 127 -15.44 -4.45 14.49
N GLN A 128 -15.70 -3.17 14.28
CA GLN A 128 -16.31 -2.66 13.05
C GLN A 128 -15.28 -2.31 11.96
N ALA A 129 -13.98 -2.46 12.25
CA ALA A 129 -12.91 -2.13 11.33
C ALA A 129 -12.99 -2.98 10.06
N SER A 130 -12.96 -2.33 8.90
CA SER A 130 -12.99 -3.02 7.62
C SER A 130 -12.23 -2.28 6.51
N VAL A 131 -11.82 -3.04 5.50
CA VAL A 131 -11.29 -2.55 4.24
C VAL A 131 -12.07 -3.19 3.11
N TRP A 132 -12.52 -2.39 2.15
CA TRP A 132 -13.15 -2.87 0.93
C TRP A 132 -12.12 -3.01 -0.19
N LEU A 133 -12.13 -4.13 -0.89
CA LEU A 133 -11.39 -4.31 -2.14
C LEU A 133 -12.40 -4.29 -3.29
N THR A 134 -12.21 -3.39 -4.25
CA THR A 134 -13.14 -3.15 -5.37
C THR A 134 -12.38 -3.00 -6.69
N GLY A 135 -13.10 -2.79 -7.80
CA GLY A 135 -12.51 -2.50 -9.11
C GLY A 135 -12.56 -3.65 -10.11
N LEU A 136 -12.94 -4.84 -9.66
CA LEU A 136 -13.05 -6.04 -10.48
C LEU A 136 -14.49 -6.50 -10.66
N SER A 137 -14.73 -7.31 -11.67
CA SER A 137 -16.03 -7.97 -11.87
C SER A 137 -16.29 -9.01 -10.78
N SER A 138 -17.55 -9.40 -10.59
CA SER A 138 -17.89 -10.47 -9.65
C SER A 138 -17.26 -11.82 -10.02
N SER A 139 -17.11 -12.09 -11.32
CA SER A 139 -16.43 -13.30 -11.80
C SER A 139 -14.94 -13.32 -11.47
N ASP A 140 -14.28 -12.15 -11.51
CA ASP A 140 -12.87 -12.04 -11.17
C ASP A 140 -12.64 -12.19 -9.67
N TRP A 141 -13.51 -11.63 -8.83
CA TRP A 141 -13.47 -11.84 -7.39
C TRP A 141 -13.67 -13.31 -7.03
N ASN A 142 -14.68 -13.96 -7.60
CA ASN A 142 -14.94 -15.38 -7.40
C ASN A 142 -13.77 -16.26 -7.87
N ARG A 143 -13.06 -15.85 -8.93
CA ARG A 143 -11.86 -16.52 -9.39
C ARG A 143 -10.72 -16.33 -8.39
N ALA A 144 -10.46 -15.10 -7.96
CA ALA A 144 -9.37 -14.79 -7.04
C ALA A 144 -9.53 -15.50 -5.68
N GLU A 145 -10.75 -15.51 -5.12
CA GLU A 145 -11.05 -16.24 -3.88
C GLU A 145 -10.81 -17.75 -4.03
N ARG A 146 -11.21 -18.33 -5.16
CA ARG A 146 -11.01 -19.75 -5.43
C ARG A 146 -9.54 -20.10 -5.62
N THR A 147 -8.81 -19.31 -6.40
CA THR A 147 -7.37 -19.50 -6.62
C THR A 147 -6.61 -19.48 -5.29
N ILE A 148 -6.91 -18.54 -4.38
CA ILE A 148 -6.26 -18.52 -3.07
C ILE A 148 -6.67 -19.71 -2.19
N ALA A 149 -7.91 -20.16 -2.25
CA ALA A 149 -8.33 -21.37 -1.55
C ALA A 149 -7.60 -22.62 -2.05
N GLU A 150 -7.45 -22.74 -3.38
CA GLU A 150 -6.74 -23.84 -4.05
C GLU A 150 -5.24 -23.81 -3.69
N GLU A 151 -4.58 -22.65 -3.82
CA GLU A 151 -3.16 -22.49 -3.46
C GLU A 151 -2.89 -22.83 -1.99
N GLN A 152 -3.75 -22.36 -1.08
CA GLN A 152 -3.61 -22.69 0.35
C GLN A 152 -3.77 -24.20 0.58
N ALA A 153 -4.74 -24.84 -0.06
CA ALA A 153 -4.93 -26.28 0.05
C ALA A 153 -3.73 -27.08 -0.51
N ASP A 154 -3.19 -26.65 -1.66
CA ASP A 154 -2.02 -27.26 -2.30
C ASP A 154 -0.75 -27.13 -1.44
N GLU A 155 -0.62 -26.04 -0.68
CA GLU A 155 0.45 -25.80 0.29
C GLU A 155 0.21 -26.48 1.66
N GLY A 156 -0.88 -27.23 1.82
CA GLY A 156 -1.25 -27.87 3.08
C GLY A 156 -1.69 -26.88 4.17
N LEU A 157 -2.09 -25.66 3.77
CA LEU A 157 -2.59 -24.61 4.65
C LEU A 157 -4.11 -24.69 4.78
N GLN A 158 -4.61 -24.63 6.01
CA GLN A 158 -6.01 -24.46 6.31
C GLN A 158 -6.42 -22.99 6.14
N SER A 159 -7.38 -22.71 5.25
CA SER A 159 -7.99 -21.37 5.12
C SER A 159 -8.80 -21.00 6.37
N LEU A 160 -8.46 -19.89 7.02
CA LEU A 160 -9.16 -19.40 8.23
C LEU A 160 -10.18 -18.28 7.95
N TRP A 161 -10.26 -17.83 6.70
CA TRP A 161 -11.03 -16.66 6.26
C TRP A 161 -12.40 -16.97 5.64
N GLN A 162 -12.67 -18.25 5.34
CA GLN A 162 -13.89 -18.68 4.64
C GLN A 162 -15.11 -18.81 5.58
N GLY A 163 -14.88 -18.98 6.88
CA GLY A 163 -15.90 -19.12 7.91
C GLY A 163 -16.05 -17.87 8.78
N LEU A 164 -16.99 -17.93 9.73
CA LEU A 164 -17.04 -16.97 10.83
C LEU A 164 -15.73 -17.05 11.65
N PRO A 165 -15.26 -15.93 12.22
CA PRO A 165 -14.08 -15.94 13.07
C PRO A 165 -14.23 -16.97 14.20
N SER A 166 -13.26 -17.88 14.32
CA SER A 166 -13.10 -18.77 15.46
C SER A 166 -11.88 -18.36 16.28
N GLU A 167 -11.69 -18.99 17.45
CA GLU A 167 -10.49 -18.82 18.29
C GLU A 167 -9.19 -19.15 17.51
N HIS A 168 -9.28 -19.99 16.47
CA HIS A 168 -8.18 -20.28 15.56
C HIS A 168 -7.93 -19.13 14.56
N THR A 169 -8.97 -18.39 14.15
CA THR A 169 -8.83 -17.20 13.29
C THR A 169 -8.16 -16.04 14.03
N THR A 170 -8.35 -15.92 15.35
CA THR A 170 -7.72 -14.89 16.20
C THR A 170 -6.30 -15.27 16.61
N GLY A 171 -5.96 -16.57 16.54
CA GLY A 171 -4.64 -17.10 16.91
C GLY A 171 -4.42 -17.16 18.42
N GLU A 172 -5.50 -17.23 19.21
CA GLU A 172 -5.48 -17.27 20.67
C GLU A 172 -5.23 -18.70 21.21
N ASP A 173 -5.58 -19.74 20.44
CA ASP A 173 -5.54 -21.15 20.86
C ASP A 173 -4.16 -21.83 20.76
N HIS A 174 -3.20 -21.23 20.07
CA HIS A 174 -1.95 -21.93 19.80
C HIS A 174 -0.90 -21.59 20.85
N GLN A 175 -0.44 -22.65 21.55
CA GLN A 175 0.67 -22.65 22.50
C GLN A 175 1.80 -21.73 22.01
N VAL A 176 2.55 -21.15 22.97
CA VAL A 176 3.62 -20.18 22.75
C VAL A 176 4.74 -20.75 21.86
N THR A 177 4.50 -20.87 20.56
CA THR A 177 5.52 -21.15 19.56
C THR A 177 6.36 -19.88 19.38
N GLY A 178 7.63 -20.05 18.99
CA GLY A 178 8.52 -18.92 18.70
C GLY A 178 7.94 -17.98 17.64
N GLU A 179 7.11 -18.50 16.73
CA GLU A 179 6.44 -17.74 15.69
C GLU A 179 5.27 -16.91 16.21
N ALA A 180 4.41 -17.45 17.08
CA ALA A 180 3.37 -16.67 17.76
C ALA A 180 3.98 -15.55 18.62
N ALA A 181 5.14 -15.79 19.24
CA ALA A 181 5.88 -14.74 19.96
C ALA A 181 6.47 -13.70 19.00
N ARG A 182 7.01 -14.11 17.84
CA ARG A 182 7.53 -13.20 16.80
C ARG A 182 6.43 -12.32 16.21
N ALA A 183 5.27 -12.89 15.89
CA ALA A 183 4.12 -12.15 15.38
C ALA A 183 3.58 -11.15 16.40
N ARG A 184 3.43 -11.53 17.68
CA ARG A 184 3.05 -10.59 18.75
C ARG A 184 4.06 -9.45 18.92
N ARG A 185 5.36 -9.75 18.84
CA ARG A 185 6.41 -8.72 18.83
C ARG A 185 6.26 -7.76 17.66
N TRP A 186 5.95 -8.30 16.48
CA TRP A 186 5.69 -7.47 15.30
C TRP A 186 4.44 -6.61 15.47
N ASP A 187 3.32 -7.16 15.94
CA ASP A 187 2.09 -6.39 16.16
C ASP A 187 2.30 -5.26 17.17
N ASN A 188 3.06 -5.52 18.25
CA ASN A 188 3.44 -4.49 19.23
C ASN A 188 4.32 -3.39 18.61
N TYR A 189 5.26 -3.77 17.76
CA TYR A 189 6.11 -2.82 17.06
C TYR A 189 5.31 -2.00 16.03
N LEU A 190 4.50 -2.66 15.21
CA LEU A 190 3.64 -2.03 14.21
C LEU A 190 2.64 -1.09 14.88
N ASN A 191 2.08 -1.44 16.03
CA ASN A 191 1.18 -0.58 16.79
C ASN A 191 1.75 0.82 17.05
N ARG A 192 3.08 0.93 17.29
CA ARG A 192 3.74 2.23 17.50
C ARG A 192 3.71 3.12 16.26
N GLY A 193 3.90 2.53 15.07
CA GLY A 193 3.95 3.25 13.79
C GLY A 193 2.72 3.02 12.90
N ALA A 194 1.65 2.43 13.43
CA ALA A 194 0.46 2.05 12.66
C ALA A 194 -0.21 3.28 12.03
N TRP A 195 -0.14 4.44 12.69
CA TRP A 195 -0.62 5.70 12.16
C TRP A 195 0.04 6.05 10.82
N CYS A 196 1.33 5.75 10.64
CA CYS A 196 2.08 6.06 9.44
C CYS A 196 1.67 5.11 8.30
N ALA A 197 1.66 3.80 8.57
CA ALA A 197 1.26 2.79 7.58
C ALA A 197 -0.20 2.96 7.11
N SER A 198 -1.15 3.18 8.05
CA SER A 198 -2.54 3.49 7.71
C SER A 198 -2.65 4.79 6.90
N SER A 199 -1.92 5.84 7.30
CA SER A 199 -1.98 7.11 6.57
C SER A 199 -1.36 7.03 5.17
N LEU A 200 -0.31 6.22 5.00
CA LEU A 200 0.29 5.89 3.70
C LEU A 200 -0.69 5.10 2.83
N LEU A 201 -1.40 4.10 3.37
CA LEU A 201 -2.43 3.38 2.62
C LEU A 201 -3.50 4.33 2.08
N ARG A 202 -4.00 5.24 2.92
CA ARG A 202 -4.99 6.25 2.52
C ARG A 202 -4.47 7.26 1.49
N ARG A 203 -3.15 7.31 1.28
CA ARG A 203 -2.44 8.23 0.37
C ARG A 203 -1.64 7.50 -0.70
N ILE A 204 -1.85 6.21 -0.89
CA ILE A 204 -0.95 5.38 -1.71
C ILE A 204 -0.89 5.83 -3.17
N ALA A 205 -1.89 6.59 -3.64
CA ALA A 205 -1.90 7.13 -4.98
C ALA A 205 -0.80 8.18 -5.23
N ILE A 206 -0.23 8.80 -4.19
CA ILE A 206 0.88 9.75 -4.35
C ILE A 206 2.05 9.15 -5.14
N PHE A 207 2.27 7.84 -5.00
CA PHE A 207 3.34 7.14 -5.72
C PHE A 207 3.14 7.13 -7.23
N HIS A 208 1.96 7.52 -7.74
CA HIS A 208 1.62 7.41 -9.16
C HIS A 208 0.95 8.63 -9.74
N THR A 209 0.56 9.59 -8.90
CA THR A 209 0.10 10.91 -9.33
C THR A 209 1.20 11.96 -9.22
N VAL A 210 2.19 11.74 -8.34
CA VAL A 210 3.27 12.69 -8.06
C VAL A 210 4.57 12.26 -8.70
N THR A 211 4.79 10.95 -8.80
CA THR A 211 6.05 10.43 -9.33
C THR A 211 6.02 10.23 -10.84
N THR A 212 7.21 10.18 -11.40
CA THR A 212 7.51 9.75 -12.77
C THR A 212 7.97 8.29 -12.82
N ALA A 213 7.81 7.56 -11.71
CA ALA A 213 8.27 6.19 -11.59
C ALA A 213 7.61 5.32 -12.65
N ASP A 214 8.34 4.34 -13.16
CA ASP A 214 7.78 3.22 -13.90
C ASP A 214 7.33 2.13 -12.93
N VAL A 215 8.15 1.88 -11.91
CA VAL A 215 7.92 0.91 -10.85
C VAL A 215 8.12 1.57 -9.49
N VAL A 216 7.27 1.21 -8.55
CA VAL A 216 7.56 1.42 -7.13
C VAL A 216 7.42 0.09 -6.43
N THR A 217 8.50 -0.36 -5.81
CA THR A 217 8.47 -1.47 -4.87
C THR A 217 8.59 -0.91 -3.46
N GLY A 218 8.15 -1.68 -2.49
CA GLY A 218 8.40 -1.35 -1.10
C GLY A 218 8.78 -2.60 -0.34
N ILE A 219 9.57 -2.40 0.70
CA ILE A 219 9.85 -3.42 1.69
C ILE A 219 9.66 -2.84 3.07
N ARG A 220 9.10 -3.67 3.95
CA ARG A 220 9.27 -3.48 5.38
C ARG A 220 10.76 -3.66 5.70
N ALA A 221 11.42 -2.60 6.14
CA ALA A 221 12.78 -2.74 6.68
C ALA A 221 12.66 -3.23 8.13
N LEU A 222 13.11 -4.46 8.40
CA LEU A 222 13.06 -5.02 9.75
C LEU A 222 13.87 -4.14 10.72
N PRO A 223 13.37 -3.89 11.94
CA PRO A 223 14.21 -3.39 13.02
C PRO A 223 15.30 -4.43 13.30
N GLY A 224 16.55 -4.09 12.97
CA GLY A 224 17.71 -4.96 13.12
C GLY A 224 18.02 -5.77 11.86
N ILE A 225 18.99 -5.35 11.05
CA ILE A 225 20.34 -5.97 11.14
C ILE A 225 20.46 -6.75 12.46
N ILE A 226 20.56 -8.07 12.35
CA ILE A 226 20.69 -9.04 13.46
C ILE A 226 21.40 -8.39 14.66
N GLY A 227 20.67 -8.11 15.75
CA GLY A 227 21.22 -7.51 16.98
C GLY A 227 20.53 -6.23 17.50
N TYR A 228 19.65 -5.57 16.73
CA TYR A 228 18.84 -4.44 17.20
C TYR A 228 17.37 -4.84 17.39
N GLU A 229 17.09 -5.66 18.39
CA GLU A 229 15.71 -5.93 18.79
C GLU A 229 15.07 -4.65 19.39
N GLY A 230 14.05 -4.11 18.72
CA GLY A 230 12.90 -3.48 19.39
C GLY A 230 12.87 -1.96 19.65
N LEU A 231 13.92 -1.18 19.36
CA LEU A 231 13.96 0.24 19.78
C LEU A 231 13.75 1.30 18.67
N GLY A 232 13.79 0.91 17.39
CA GLY A 232 13.67 1.84 16.28
C GLY A 232 12.23 2.21 15.87
N PRO A 233 12.04 3.25 15.04
CA PRO A 233 10.75 3.53 14.38
C PRO A 233 10.35 2.39 13.46
N VAL A 234 9.05 2.20 13.19
CA VAL A 234 8.54 1.35 12.09
C VAL A 234 9.09 1.85 10.77
N ARG A 235 9.83 1.00 10.04
CA ARG A 235 10.54 1.40 8.83
C ARG A 235 9.89 0.87 7.55
N TRP A 236 9.64 1.78 6.61
CA TRP A 236 9.20 1.49 5.26
C TRP A 236 10.25 1.99 4.28
N ALA A 237 10.76 1.14 3.40
CA ALA A 237 11.66 1.56 2.33
C ALA A 237 10.98 1.37 0.98
N PHE A 238 11.04 2.40 0.15
CA PHE A 238 10.47 2.39 -1.20
C PHE A 238 11.58 2.57 -2.22
N GLU A 239 11.61 1.68 -3.22
CA GLU A 239 12.45 1.83 -4.40
C GLU A 239 11.56 2.38 -5.51
N ILE A 240 11.98 3.50 -6.09
CA ILE A 240 11.24 4.31 -7.05
C ILE A 240 12.07 4.35 -8.32
N ASP A 241 11.77 3.41 -9.21
CA ASP A 241 12.56 3.21 -10.41
C ASP A 241 11.89 3.92 -11.58
N GLN A 242 12.67 4.70 -12.31
CA GLN A 242 12.23 5.42 -13.50
C GLN A 242 13.15 5.12 -14.69
N ARG A 243 12.61 5.17 -15.91
CA ARG A 243 13.45 5.15 -17.12
C ARG A 243 14.35 6.40 -17.21
N PRO A 244 15.51 6.29 -17.87
CA PRO A 244 16.39 7.43 -18.10
C PRO A 244 15.70 8.59 -18.85
N GLY A 245 16.11 9.81 -18.53
CA GLY A 245 15.66 11.04 -19.21
C GLY A 245 14.35 11.64 -18.66
N LEU A 246 13.75 11.05 -17.63
CA LEU A 246 12.63 11.66 -16.91
C LEU A 246 13.12 12.59 -15.79
N PRO A 247 12.40 13.67 -15.47
CA PRO A 247 12.76 14.53 -14.34
C PRO A 247 12.63 13.75 -13.04
N ASP A 248 13.55 14.03 -12.12
CA ASP A 248 13.52 13.45 -10.77
C ASP A 248 12.25 13.88 -10.03
N SER A 249 11.52 12.91 -9.51
CA SER A 249 10.27 13.10 -8.78
C SER A 249 10.41 13.01 -7.26
N GLN A 250 11.61 12.71 -6.74
CA GLN A 250 11.84 12.51 -5.32
C GLN A 250 11.49 13.76 -4.50
N HIS A 251 11.92 14.95 -4.95
CA HIS A 251 11.59 16.21 -4.27
C HIS A 251 10.07 16.47 -4.23
N ALA A 252 9.38 16.25 -5.36
CA ALA A 252 7.93 16.39 -5.44
C ALA A 252 7.20 15.40 -4.50
N LEU A 253 7.69 14.16 -4.41
CA LEU A 253 7.16 13.15 -3.50
C LEU A 253 7.37 13.53 -2.03
N ILE A 254 8.55 14.03 -1.66
CA ILE A 254 8.84 14.51 -0.30
C ILE A 254 7.93 15.68 0.07
N GLN A 255 7.75 16.65 -0.83
CA GLN A 255 6.84 17.78 -0.61
C GLN A 255 5.39 17.30 -0.42
N ALA A 256 4.95 16.30 -1.19
CA ALA A 256 3.61 15.73 -1.02
C ALA A 256 3.49 14.98 0.31
N LEU A 257 4.47 14.14 0.66
CA LEU A 257 4.49 13.39 1.91
C LEU A 257 4.51 14.30 3.14
N THR A 258 5.10 15.49 3.05
CA THR A 258 5.22 16.47 4.15
C THR A 258 4.23 17.64 4.06
N ASP A 259 3.26 17.62 3.12
CA ASP A 259 2.27 18.69 2.99
C ASP A 259 1.45 18.81 4.30
N PRO A 260 1.39 19.99 4.94
CA PRO A 260 0.73 20.14 6.24
C PRO A 260 -0.78 19.84 6.28
N GLY A 261 -1.46 19.84 5.12
CA GLY A 261 -2.90 19.63 5.04
C GLY A 261 -3.31 18.24 4.55
N PHE A 262 -2.50 17.65 3.67
CA PHE A 262 -2.79 16.38 3.01
C PHE A 262 -1.71 15.32 3.18
N GLY A 263 -0.50 15.69 3.56
CA GLY A 263 0.61 14.77 3.82
C GLY A 263 0.52 14.09 5.17
N LEU A 264 1.69 13.79 5.73
CA LEU A 264 1.93 13.12 6.99
C LEU A 264 2.68 14.07 7.95
N PRO A 265 2.51 13.94 9.28
CA PRO A 265 3.25 14.71 10.28
C PRO A 265 4.70 14.19 10.42
N ILE A 266 5.46 14.23 9.34
CA ILE A 266 6.85 13.79 9.23
C ILE A 266 7.70 14.87 8.59
N GLN A 267 9.01 14.77 8.77
CA GLN A 267 9.99 15.70 8.20
C GLN A 267 11.23 14.94 7.76
N GLU A 268 12.02 15.54 6.88
CA GLU A 268 13.31 14.97 6.50
C GLU A 268 14.20 14.81 7.74
N VAL A 269 14.88 13.68 7.85
CA VAL A 269 15.77 13.36 8.97
C VAL A 269 17.17 13.01 8.45
N PRO A 270 18.24 13.41 9.17
CA PRO A 270 19.61 13.16 8.73
C PRO A 270 19.95 11.66 8.73
N PHE A 271 20.94 11.29 7.91
CA PHE A 271 21.50 9.94 7.91
C PHE A 271 22.28 9.67 9.20
N GLY A 272 21.76 8.79 10.04
CA GLY A 272 22.42 8.43 11.30
C GLY A 272 23.71 7.61 11.13
N ILE A 273 23.86 6.80 10.06
CA ILE A 273 25.07 5.99 9.80
C ILE A 273 25.15 5.62 8.30
N PRO A 274 26.32 5.70 7.61
CA PRO A 274 26.48 5.37 6.20
C PRO A 274 26.75 3.86 6.04
N PHE A 275 25.71 3.06 5.80
CA PHE A 275 25.88 1.60 5.64
C PHE A 275 25.35 1.02 4.33
N PHE A 276 24.91 1.83 3.37
CA PHE A 276 24.44 1.32 2.09
C PHE A 276 24.90 2.19 0.92
N ASP A 277 25.07 1.52 -0.22
CA ASP A 277 25.55 1.98 -1.52
C ASP A 277 25.10 3.41 -1.89
N ASN A 278 26.08 4.21 -2.35
CA ASN A 278 25.92 5.62 -2.73
C ASN A 278 25.37 5.80 -4.16
N SER A 279 24.98 4.71 -4.86
CA SER A 279 24.51 4.76 -6.25
C SER A 279 23.06 5.25 -6.42
N ALA A 280 22.23 5.15 -5.37
CA ALA A 280 20.83 5.59 -5.38
C ALA A 280 20.62 6.88 -4.58
N ARG A 281 19.76 7.78 -5.08
CA ARG A 281 19.36 8.98 -4.33
C ARG A 281 18.49 8.55 -3.15
N HIS A 282 19.00 8.72 -1.94
CA HIS A 282 18.38 8.19 -0.73
C HIS A 282 17.94 9.32 0.21
N THR A 283 16.64 9.45 0.45
CA THR A 283 16.07 10.38 1.45
C THR A 283 15.40 9.61 2.58
N ARG A 284 15.51 10.12 3.80
CA ARG A 284 14.81 9.61 4.98
C ARG A 284 13.85 10.65 5.51
N ILE A 285 12.64 10.22 5.83
CA ILE A 285 11.58 11.06 6.37
C ILE A 285 11.01 10.37 7.61
N GLY A 286 10.96 11.06 8.75
CA GLY A 286 10.53 10.46 10.02
C GLY A 286 9.74 11.44 10.88
N ASP A 287 9.15 10.92 11.96
CA ASP A 287 8.48 11.73 12.96
C ASP A 287 9.39 12.06 14.14
N ASN A 288 9.06 13.14 14.87
CA ASN A 288 9.82 13.57 16.04
C ASN A 288 9.82 12.55 17.18
N ALA A 289 8.79 11.71 17.29
CA ALA A 289 8.68 10.68 18.31
C ALA A 289 9.41 9.38 17.94
N ALA A 290 10.08 9.34 16.78
CA ALA A 290 10.78 8.17 16.25
C ALA A 290 9.92 6.90 16.28
N THR A 291 8.65 7.05 15.90
CA THR A 291 7.68 5.95 15.78
C THR A 291 7.58 5.41 14.36
N ALA A 292 7.93 6.21 13.35
CA ALA A 292 7.91 5.85 11.94
C ALA A 292 9.07 6.47 11.16
N LEU A 293 9.57 5.72 10.17
CA LEU A 293 10.62 6.14 9.25
C LEU A 293 10.29 5.64 7.85
N ILE A 294 10.38 6.54 6.88
CA ILE A 294 10.21 6.27 5.46
C ILE A 294 11.56 6.51 4.78
N GLU A 295 12.04 5.51 4.07
CA GLU A 295 13.20 5.61 3.18
C GLU A 295 12.71 5.65 1.74
N LEU A 296 13.15 6.64 0.98
CA LEU A 296 12.89 6.76 -0.46
C LEU A 296 14.21 6.59 -1.20
N ARG A 297 14.24 5.66 -2.15
CA ARG A 297 15.40 5.36 -2.98
C ARG A 297 14.98 5.49 -4.44
N SER A 298 15.58 6.44 -5.15
CA SER A 298 15.28 6.61 -6.58
C SER A 298 16.43 6.11 -7.44
N SER A 299 16.10 5.36 -8.48
CA SER A 299 17.06 4.78 -9.43
C SER A 299 16.60 5.01 -10.87
N GLU A 300 17.57 5.16 -11.78
CA GLU A 300 17.31 5.13 -13.21
C GLU A 300 17.55 3.72 -13.76
N ILE A 301 16.49 3.04 -14.18
CA ILE A 301 16.54 1.65 -14.63
C ILE A 301 15.79 1.52 -15.96
N THR A 302 16.38 0.77 -16.89
CA THR A 302 15.72 0.36 -18.12
C THR A 302 15.19 -1.06 -17.97
N TYR A 303 13.88 -1.25 -18.15
CA TYR A 303 13.24 -2.56 -18.09
C TYR A 303 12.90 -3.09 -19.49
N PRO A 304 13.63 -4.09 -20.04
CA PRO A 304 13.31 -4.68 -21.33
C PRO A 304 11.90 -5.28 -21.39
N THR A 305 11.40 -5.80 -20.26
CA THR A 305 10.02 -6.30 -20.08
C THR A 305 8.99 -5.25 -20.49
N LEU A 306 9.12 -4.02 -20.00
CA LEU A 306 8.22 -2.90 -20.32
C LEU A 306 8.36 -2.38 -21.77
N GLN A 307 9.38 -2.85 -22.49
CA GLN A 307 9.60 -2.56 -23.91
C GLN A 307 9.08 -3.68 -24.84
N GLY A 308 8.34 -4.65 -24.30
CA GLY A 308 7.83 -5.79 -25.08
C GLY A 308 8.91 -6.85 -25.37
N ARG A 309 10.01 -6.86 -24.61
CA ARG A 309 11.06 -7.89 -24.67
C ARG A 309 11.21 -8.59 -23.33
N PRO A 310 10.16 -9.23 -22.79
CA PRO A 310 10.30 -9.93 -21.52
C PRO A 310 11.21 -11.16 -21.69
N PRO A 311 12.04 -11.49 -20.69
CA PRO A 311 12.79 -12.74 -20.69
C PRO A 311 11.85 -13.96 -20.61
N TRP A 312 10.66 -13.80 -20.00
CA TRP A 312 9.60 -14.80 -19.86
C TRP A 312 8.22 -14.11 -19.78
N GLY A 313 7.16 -14.71 -20.34
CA GLY A 313 5.77 -14.19 -20.30
C GLY A 313 5.23 -13.74 -21.66
N GLU A 314 3.96 -13.29 -21.70
CA GLU A 314 3.28 -12.85 -22.94
C GLU A 314 3.76 -11.44 -23.38
N PRO A 315 4.48 -11.31 -24.52
CA PRO A 315 5.07 -10.03 -24.94
C PRO A 315 4.06 -8.90 -25.15
N ILE A 316 2.84 -9.24 -25.59
CA ILE A 316 1.76 -8.27 -25.87
C ILE A 316 1.31 -7.61 -24.57
N ARG A 317 1.02 -8.40 -23.52
CA ARG A 317 0.59 -7.90 -22.21
C ARG A 317 1.63 -6.95 -21.60
N CYS A 318 2.92 -7.29 -21.72
CA CYS A 318 3.99 -6.44 -21.22
C CYS A 318 4.13 -5.12 -22.00
N ALA A 319 3.94 -5.15 -23.33
CA ALA A 319 3.98 -3.94 -24.17
C ALA A 319 2.80 -2.99 -23.87
N GLU A 320 1.59 -3.52 -23.71
CA GLU A 320 0.40 -2.76 -23.34
C GLU A 320 0.56 -2.10 -21.97
N LEU A 321 1.08 -2.86 -20.99
CA LEU A 321 1.39 -2.34 -19.67
C LEU A 321 2.45 -1.22 -19.73
N GLY A 322 3.51 -1.40 -20.51
CA GLY A 322 4.53 -0.38 -20.72
C GLY A 322 4.00 0.89 -21.40
N LEU A 323 2.99 0.78 -22.27
CA LEU A 323 2.25 1.92 -22.84
C LEU A 323 1.33 2.59 -21.82
N ALA A 324 0.64 1.82 -20.98
CA ALA A 324 -0.20 2.36 -19.91
C ALA A 324 0.62 3.17 -18.90
N ILE A 325 1.75 2.62 -18.45
CA ILE A 325 2.73 3.28 -17.57
C ILE A 325 3.23 4.59 -18.20
N ARG A 326 3.61 4.58 -19.49
CA ARG A 326 4.03 5.79 -20.21
C ARG A 326 2.95 6.88 -20.20
N ARG A 327 1.73 6.51 -20.56
CA ARG A 327 0.59 7.45 -20.57
C ARG A 327 0.34 8.02 -19.18
N ARG A 328 0.44 7.22 -18.12
CA ARG A 328 0.37 7.71 -16.73
C ARG A 328 1.45 8.76 -16.47
N VAL A 329 2.71 8.45 -16.76
CA VAL A 329 3.84 9.36 -16.50
C VAL A 329 3.69 10.67 -17.29
N GLU A 330 3.32 10.59 -18.57
CA GLU A 330 3.05 11.77 -19.41
C GLU A 330 1.93 12.65 -18.82
N ARG A 331 0.85 12.06 -18.30
CA ARG A 331 -0.22 12.79 -17.59
C ARG A 331 0.31 13.51 -16.33
N ASN A 332 1.21 12.87 -15.59
CA ASN A 332 1.80 13.46 -14.38
C ASN A 332 2.71 14.63 -14.73
N LEU A 333 3.56 14.49 -15.76
CA LEU A 333 4.41 15.56 -16.27
C LEU A 333 3.58 16.76 -16.78
N ALA A 334 2.41 16.50 -17.34
CA ALA A 334 1.46 17.52 -17.75
C ALA A 334 0.67 18.14 -16.58
N SER A 335 0.92 17.75 -15.33
CA SER A 335 0.22 18.21 -14.12
C SER A 335 1.19 18.87 -13.13
N PRO A 336 0.72 19.77 -12.23
CA PRO A 336 1.54 20.23 -11.11
C PRO A 336 2.00 19.02 -10.26
N PRO A 337 3.27 18.98 -9.79
CA PRO A 337 4.20 20.10 -9.67
C PRO A 337 5.09 20.40 -10.90
N TYR A 338 5.07 19.57 -11.94
CA TYR A 338 6.03 19.67 -13.06
C TYR A 338 5.78 20.86 -14.01
N ARG A 339 4.56 21.43 -14.01
CA ARG A 339 4.25 22.66 -14.78
C ARG A 339 4.95 23.92 -14.28
N ALA A 340 5.53 23.93 -13.07
CA ALA A 340 6.08 25.15 -12.47
C ALA A 340 7.56 25.43 -12.86
N SER A 341 8.18 24.55 -13.66
CA SER A 341 9.64 24.54 -13.88
C SER A 341 10.07 24.70 -15.35
N SER A 342 9.14 24.95 -16.28
CA SER A 342 9.41 25.07 -17.72
C SER A 342 9.31 26.50 -18.24
#